data_AF-A0A146F7V9-F1
#
_entry.id   AF-A0A146F7V9-F1
#
_cell.length_a   1.000
_cell.length_b   1.000
_cell.length_c   1.000
_cell.angle_alpha   90.00
_cell.angle_beta   90.00
_cell.angle_gamma   90.00
#
_symmetry.space_group_name_H-M   'P 1'
#
loop_
_entity.id
_entity.type
_entity.pdbx_description
1 polymer ?
#
loop_
_entity_poly.entity_id
_entity_poly.type
_entity_poly.pdbx_seq_one_letter_code
_entity_poly.pdbx_strand_id
1 'polypeptide(L)' 'MGKLARAGKVKAATPKVEKQEKPKSPKGRARKRLVYTRRFVNVTLTGGKRKMNANPTQ' A
#
# COMPACT_ATOMS: atom_id res chain seq x y z
N MET A 1 -18.38 -22.88 28.52
CA MET A 1 -18.86 -21.48 28.52
C MET A 1 -17.71 -20.54 28.17
N GLY A 2 -17.50 -20.26 26.88
CA GLY A 2 -16.42 -19.36 26.43
C GLY A 2 -16.83 -17.89 26.57
N LYS A 3 -15.94 -17.03 27.09
CA LYS A 3 -16.22 -15.59 27.23
C LYS A 3 -16.22 -14.89 25.87
N LEU A 4 -17.41 -14.47 25.42
CA LEU A 4 -17.66 -13.63 24.24
C LEU A 4 -17.35 -12.14 24.46
N ALA A 5 -17.04 -11.73 25.69
CA ALA A 5 -16.87 -10.33 26.10
C ALA A 5 -15.76 -9.55 25.36
N ARG A 6 -14.86 -10.22 24.63
CA ARG A 6 -13.76 -9.59 23.88
C ARG A 6 -14.00 -9.53 22.38
N ALA A 7 -15.12 -10.06 21.89
CA ALA A 7 -15.45 -10.05 20.47
C ALA A 7 -15.55 -8.61 19.96
N GLY A 8 -14.84 -8.29 18.87
CA GLY A 8 -14.91 -6.97 18.24
C GLY A 8 -14.14 -5.83 18.92
N LYS A 9 -13.53 -6.02 20.12
CA LYS A 9 -12.87 -4.96 20.89
C LYS A 9 -11.92 -4.09 20.05
N VAL A 10 -11.05 -4.71 19.25
CA VAL A 10 -10.02 -3.97 18.48
C VAL A 10 -10.64 -3.11 17.39
N LYS A 11 -11.62 -3.63 16.65
CA LYS A 11 -12.28 -2.88 15.57
C LYS A 11 -13.11 -1.70 16.09
N ALA A 12 -13.64 -1.82 17.31
CA ALA A 12 -14.37 -0.74 17.98
C ALA A 12 -13.43 0.30 18.63
N ALA A 13 -12.22 -0.09 19.02
CA ALA A 13 -11.24 0.80 19.64
C ALA A 13 -10.43 1.64 18.64
N THR A 14 -10.25 1.16 17.40
CA THR A 14 -9.50 1.92 16.38
C THR A 14 -10.28 3.16 15.93
N PRO A 15 -9.66 4.36 15.88
CA PRO A 15 -10.34 5.56 15.39
C PRO A 15 -10.74 5.38 13.92
N LYS A 16 -11.93 5.87 13.57
CA LYS A 16 -12.42 5.82 12.20
C LYS A 16 -11.66 6.83 11.34
N VAL A 17 -10.88 6.33 10.39
CA VAL A 17 -10.21 7.17 9.38
C VAL A 17 -10.89 6.98 8.04
N GLU A 18 -11.39 8.06 7.46
CA GLU A 18 -12.00 8.06 6.12
C GLU A 18 -10.92 7.92 5.04
N LYS A 19 -11.32 7.41 3.87
CA LYS A 19 -10.42 7.30 2.74
C LYS A 19 -10.19 8.69 2.16
N GLN A 20 -8.92 9.08 2.07
CA GLN A 20 -8.55 10.28 1.33
C GLN A 20 -8.87 10.12 -0.15
N GLU A 21 -9.32 11.21 -0.78
CA GLU A 21 -9.46 11.30 -2.23
C GLU A 21 -8.07 11.21 -2.88
N LYS A 22 -7.93 10.30 -3.84
CA LYS A 22 -6.68 10.05 -4.56
C LYS A 22 -6.95 10.02 -6.05
N PRO A 23 -6.01 10.48 -6.89
CA PRO A 23 -6.16 10.39 -8.33
C PRO A 23 -6.36 8.94 -8.75
N LYS A 24 -7.31 8.74 -9.67
CA LYS A 24 -7.68 7.40 -10.13
C LYS A 24 -6.49 6.75 -10.83
N SER A 25 -6.07 5.59 -10.34
CA SER A 25 -5.06 4.80 -11.04
C SER A 25 -5.62 4.33 -12.39
N PRO A 26 -4.86 4.44 -13.50
CA PRO A 26 -5.33 3.93 -14.78
C PRO A 26 -5.55 2.42 -14.72
N LYS A 27 -6.45 1.92 -15.57
CA LYS A 27 -6.81 0.49 -15.67
C LYS A 27 -6.22 -0.13 -16.95
N GLY A 28 -6.08 -1.46 -16.97
CA GLY A 28 -5.65 -2.23 -18.15
C GLY A 28 -4.24 -1.91 -18.65
N ARG A 29 -4.09 -1.73 -19.97
CA ARG A 29 -2.80 -1.51 -20.66
C ARG A 29 -2.03 -0.31 -20.11
N ALA A 30 -2.72 0.79 -19.81
CA ALA A 30 -2.09 1.98 -19.26
C ALA A 30 -1.42 1.72 -17.91
N ARG A 31 -2.03 0.89 -17.05
CA ARG A 31 -1.41 0.46 -15.78
C ARG A 31 -0.17 -0.40 -16.00
N LYS A 32 -0.21 -1.31 -16.98
CA LYS A 32 0.93 -2.16 -17.33
C LYS A 32 2.11 -1.33 -17.85
N ARG A 33 1.85 -0.31 -18.70
CA ARG A 33 2.87 0.66 -19.13
C ARG A 33 3.51 1.35 -17.92
N LEU A 34 2.68 1.86 -17.01
CA LEU A 34 3.15 2.56 -15.80
C LEU A 34 3.99 1.66 -14.89
N VAL A 35 3.62 0.38 -14.76
CA VAL A 35 4.39 -0.60 -13.98
C VAL A 35 5.73 -0.91 -14.66
N TYR A 36 5.74 -1.10 -15.98
CA TYR A 36 6.96 -1.38 -16.74
C TYR A 36 7.95 -0.21 -16.64
N THR A 37 7.49 1.01 -16.90
CA THR A 37 8.34 2.20 -16.85
C THR A 37 8.92 2.40 -15.44
N ARG A 38 8.12 2.24 -14.37
CA ARG A 38 8.62 2.35 -12.98
C ARG A 38 9.61 1.24 -12.58
N ARG A 39 9.46 0.03 -13.10
CA ARG A 39 10.25 -1.13 -12.66
C ARG A 39 11.55 -1.32 -13.43
N PHE A 40 11.57 -0.95 -14.71
CA PHE A 40 12.66 -1.31 -15.62
C PHE A 40 13.32 -0.10 -16.29
N VAL A 41 12.55 0.96 -16.59
CA VAL A 41 13.09 2.14 -17.29
C VAL A 41 13.61 3.18 -16.30
N ASN A 42 12.78 3.59 -15.35
CA ASN A 42 13.08 4.64 -14.37
C ASN A 42 13.38 4.03 -13.00
N VAL A 43 14.46 3.25 -12.89
CA VAL A 43 14.81 2.54 -11.64
C VAL A 43 15.45 3.52 -10.64
N THR A 44 14.78 3.76 -9.51
CA THR A 44 15.21 4.74 -8.50
C THR A 44 16.15 4.20 -7.42
N LEU A 45 16.26 2.88 -7.26
CA LEU A 45 17.15 2.23 -6.29
C LEU A 45 18.21 1.42 -7.04
N THR A 46 19.39 2.00 -7.22
CA THR A 46 20.53 1.39 -7.94
C THR A 46 21.53 0.68 -7.01
N GLY A 47 21.43 0.89 -5.68
CA GLY A 47 22.24 0.22 -4.68
C GLY A 47 21.53 -0.97 -4.02
N GLY A 48 22.13 -2.16 -4.09
CA GLY A 48 21.61 -3.39 -3.47
C GLY A 48 20.45 -4.05 -4.21
N LYS A 49 19.74 -4.98 -3.56
CA LYS A 49 18.59 -5.69 -4.15
C LYS A 49 17.38 -4.75 -4.28
N ARG A 50 16.69 -4.75 -5.43
CA ARG A 50 15.50 -3.94 -5.69
C ARG A 50 14.43 -4.17 -4.61
N LYS A 51 14.00 -3.11 -3.92
CA LYS A 51 12.89 -3.13 -2.96
C LYS A 51 11.69 -2.35 -3.50
N MET A 52 10.49 -2.86 -3.24
CA MET A 52 9.23 -2.19 -3.57
C MET A 52 8.60 -1.66 -2.29
N ASN A 53 8.04 -0.44 -2.33
CA ASN A 53 7.44 0.22 -1.16
C ASN A 53 8.40 0.28 0.05
N ALA A 54 9.64 0.72 -0.17
CA ALA A 54 10.56 0.98 0.92
C ALA A 54 10.04 2.16 1.75
N ASN A 55 10.08 2.02 3.08
CA ASN A 55 9.88 3.15 3.98
C ASN A 55 11.03 4.14 3.79
N PRO A 56 10.81 5.44 4.06
CA PRO A 56 11.91 6.40 4.11
C PRO A 56 12.99 5.89 5.07
N THR A 57 14.20 5.73 4.56
CA THR A 57 15.41 5.56 5.37
C THR A 57 15.82 6.97 5.79
N GLN A 58 15.97 7.21 7.10
CA GLN A 58 16.14 8.50 7.75
C GLN A 58 16.81 9.59 6.90
#